data_AF-A0A0Q5ZZ27-F1
#
_entry.id   AF-A0A0Q5ZZ27-F1
#
_cell.length_a   1.000
_cell.length_b   1.000
_cell.length_c   1.000
_cell.angle_alpha   90.00
_cell.angle_beta   90.00
_cell.angle_gamma   90.00
#
_symmetry.space_group_name_H-M   'P 1'
#
loop_
_entity.id
_entity.type
_entity.pdbx_description
1 polymer ?
#
loop_
_entity_poly.entity_id
_entity_poly.type
_entity_poly.pdbx_seq_one_letter_code
_entity_poly.pdbx_strand_id
1 'polypeptide(L)'
;MDYTEDHIALAAEYALGTLDADERAQVETMMAVDEAFAGIVLSWSYRLSALNQMVGSVEPRPIVWENIRSEIARTALAQQPSAPAEATPPPPLPEPPSPDTGELSTESSSSADVQRPQVEPPARPSDEPDAIPDIAPQFIPQVHAPDLNVVRAPQTPVADDGNVIRLENRVKRWRSIASAVGALAAVLLVTLSLQIFLPEALPGALRPAPRIQTVEVKTPAAPLAPSAQYVALLQGQGGGPAFILTIDGATRNFTVRKVGATPEPGKSFELWLISDKLPRPRSLGVIGASDFTARPLLASYDAEVVNGATYAVTVEPAGGSPNGQPTSAPVFSGKLIETVPPTQAQAPAKK
;
A
#
# COMPACT_ATOMS: atom_id res chain seq x y z
N MET A 1 4.31 10.68 14.77
CA MET A 1 4.11 11.58 13.61
C MET A 1 2.66 11.43 13.20
N ASP A 2 2.00 12.52 12.83
CA ASP A 2 0.70 12.42 12.15
C ASP A 2 0.99 12.23 10.65
N TYR A 3 0.56 11.11 10.08
CA TYR A 3 0.76 10.81 8.67
C TYR A 3 -0.25 11.60 7.82
N THR A 4 0.21 12.23 6.74
CA THR A 4 -0.71 12.87 5.78
C THR A 4 -1.45 11.80 4.97
N GLU A 5 -2.57 12.20 4.35
CA GLU A 5 -3.34 11.33 3.46
C GLU A 5 -2.46 10.72 2.35
N ASP A 6 -1.50 11.49 1.83
CA ASP A 6 -0.55 11.05 0.81
C ASP A 6 0.32 9.87 1.27
N HIS A 7 0.78 9.88 2.53
CA HIS A 7 1.53 8.77 3.11
C HIS A 7 0.65 7.51 3.25
N ILE A 8 -0.62 7.68 3.60
CA ILE A 8 -1.58 6.58 3.75
C ILE A 8 -1.94 5.97 2.38
N ALA A 9 -2.06 6.82 1.35
CA ALA A 9 -2.27 6.41 -0.04
C ALA A 9 -1.04 5.66 -0.58
N LEU A 10 0.17 6.21 -0.43
CA LEU A 10 1.43 5.59 -0.83
C LEU A 10 1.63 4.21 -0.16
N ALA A 11 1.26 4.08 1.12
CA ALA A 11 1.28 2.79 1.82
C ALA A 11 0.27 1.77 1.26
N ALA A 12 -0.90 2.23 0.78
CA ALA A 12 -1.90 1.39 0.14
C ALA A 12 -1.45 0.92 -1.26
N GLU A 13 -0.86 1.81 -2.04
CA GLU A 13 -0.34 1.53 -3.39
C GLU A 13 0.87 0.59 -3.34
N TYR A 14 1.75 0.75 -2.35
CA TYR A 14 2.82 -0.23 -2.06
C TYR A 14 2.23 -1.61 -1.75
N ALA A 15 1.23 -1.68 -0.85
CA ALA A 15 0.60 -2.94 -0.46
C ALA A 15 -0.20 -3.60 -1.59
N LEU A 16 -0.73 -2.82 -2.54
CA LEU A 16 -1.37 -3.30 -3.77
C LEU A 16 -0.34 -3.70 -4.85
N GLY A 17 0.89 -3.24 -4.73
CA GLY A 17 1.99 -3.49 -5.66
C GLY A 17 1.97 -2.63 -6.92
N THR A 18 1.23 -1.50 -6.92
CA THR A 18 1.03 -0.62 -8.09
C THR A 18 2.11 0.43 -8.28
N LEU A 19 2.95 0.69 -7.27
CA LEU A 19 4.08 1.61 -7.35
C LEU A 19 5.16 1.13 -8.31
N ASP A 20 5.84 2.10 -8.95
CA ASP A 20 7.02 1.84 -9.77
C ASP A 20 8.25 1.43 -8.94
N ALA A 21 9.39 1.24 -9.59
CA ALA A 21 10.61 0.75 -8.93
C ALA A 21 11.26 1.80 -7.99
N ASP A 22 11.19 3.08 -8.35
CA ASP A 22 11.83 4.17 -7.60
C ASP A 22 10.97 4.57 -6.40
N GLU A 23 9.65 4.67 -6.60
CA GLU A 23 8.66 4.87 -5.53
C GLU A 23 8.70 3.73 -4.50
N ARG A 24 8.82 2.48 -4.98
CA ARG A 24 8.96 1.30 -4.10
C ARG A 24 10.22 1.35 -3.25
N ALA A 25 11.37 1.71 -3.85
CA ALA A 25 12.62 1.87 -3.12
C ALA A 25 12.57 3.00 -2.08
N GLN A 26 11.85 4.09 -2.38
CA GLN A 26 11.57 5.16 -1.41
C GLN A 26 10.74 4.65 -0.23
N VAL A 27 9.68 3.88 -0.49
CA VAL A 27 8.84 3.29 0.56
C VAL A 27 9.61 2.28 1.41
N GLU A 28 10.43 1.41 0.81
CA GLU A 28 11.29 0.46 1.53
C GLU A 28 12.30 1.18 2.43
N THR A 29 12.89 2.28 1.94
CA THR A 29 13.79 3.14 2.73
C THR A 29 13.05 3.78 3.90
N MET A 30 11.82 4.27 3.69
CA MET A 30 10.99 4.84 4.74
C MET A 30 10.58 3.78 5.78
N MET A 31 10.21 2.57 5.37
CA MET A 31 9.92 1.46 6.28
C MET A 31 11.13 0.99 7.10
N ALA A 32 12.35 1.13 6.57
CA ALA A 32 13.57 0.80 7.30
C ALA A 32 13.92 1.82 8.40
N VAL A 33 13.34 3.03 8.35
CA VAL A 33 13.60 4.13 9.30
C VAL A 33 12.39 4.38 10.23
N ASP A 34 11.17 4.20 9.75
CA ASP A 34 9.91 4.43 10.47
C ASP A 34 9.08 3.14 10.59
N GLU A 35 9.18 2.49 11.76
CA GLU A 35 8.42 1.31 12.13
C GLU A 35 6.89 1.57 12.18
N ALA A 36 6.47 2.78 12.53
CA ALA A 36 5.04 3.12 12.58
C ALA A 36 4.46 3.27 11.16
N PHE A 37 5.24 3.79 10.20
CA PHE A 37 4.87 3.76 8.78
C PHE A 37 4.82 2.32 8.24
N ALA A 38 5.81 1.48 8.58
CA ALA A 38 5.78 0.05 8.24
C ALA A 38 4.52 -0.65 8.78
N GLY A 39 4.05 -0.27 9.98
CA GLY A 39 2.78 -0.71 10.54
C GLY A 39 1.55 -0.35 9.68
N ILE A 40 1.54 0.82 9.02
CA ILE A 40 0.47 1.22 8.10
C ILE A 40 0.46 0.33 6.86
N VAL A 41 1.62 0.09 6.24
CA VAL A 41 1.77 -0.81 5.09
C VAL A 41 1.31 -2.24 5.42
N LEU A 42 1.71 -2.76 6.59
CA LEU A 42 1.24 -4.06 7.08
C LEU A 42 -0.27 -4.11 7.33
N SER A 43 -0.87 -3.02 7.79
CA SER A 43 -2.32 -2.94 7.97
C SER A 43 -3.08 -2.99 6.63
N TRP A 44 -2.52 -2.40 5.57
CA TRP A 44 -3.07 -2.47 4.22
C TRP A 44 -2.92 -3.86 3.60
N SER A 45 -1.74 -4.48 3.70
CA SER A 45 -1.53 -5.83 3.16
C SER A 45 -2.43 -6.87 3.86
N TYR A 46 -2.66 -6.73 5.17
CA TYR A 46 -3.62 -7.56 5.91
C TYR A 46 -5.07 -7.37 5.42
N ARG A 47 -5.51 -6.11 5.21
CA ARG A 47 -6.86 -5.81 4.67
C ARG A 47 -7.05 -6.41 3.27
N LEU A 48 -6.05 -6.30 2.40
CA LEU A 48 -6.09 -6.83 1.04
C LEU A 48 -5.97 -8.36 0.99
N SER A 49 -5.36 -9.00 2.00
CA SER A 49 -5.22 -10.46 2.11
C SER A 49 -6.57 -11.19 2.04
N ALA A 50 -7.65 -10.58 2.55
CA ALA A 50 -9.01 -11.12 2.47
C ALA A 50 -9.49 -11.30 1.02
N LEU A 51 -9.09 -10.40 0.10
CA LEU A 51 -9.41 -10.50 -1.32
C LEU A 51 -8.64 -11.64 -2.00
N ASN A 52 -7.38 -11.87 -1.60
CA ASN A 52 -6.58 -12.98 -2.11
C ASN A 52 -7.18 -14.35 -1.76
N GLN A 53 -7.92 -14.49 -0.65
CA GLN A 53 -8.64 -15.72 -0.33
C GLN A 53 -9.90 -15.96 -1.18
N MET A 54 -10.39 -14.95 -1.90
CA MET A 54 -11.49 -15.09 -2.86
C MET A 54 -11.02 -15.60 -4.22
N VAL A 55 -9.71 -15.62 -4.48
CA VAL A 55 -9.13 -16.13 -5.72
C VAL A 55 -9.04 -17.66 -5.65
N GLY A 56 -9.56 -18.34 -6.66
CA GLY A 56 -9.49 -19.80 -6.74
C GLY A 56 -8.05 -20.30 -6.91
N SER A 57 -7.72 -21.42 -6.28
CA SER A 57 -6.42 -22.08 -6.45
C SER A 57 -6.24 -22.55 -7.90
N VAL A 58 -5.14 -22.16 -8.54
CA VAL A 58 -4.73 -22.63 -9.87
C VAL A 58 -3.44 -23.41 -9.70
N GLU A 59 -3.44 -24.68 -10.11
CA GLU A 59 -2.26 -25.54 -10.01
C GLU A 59 -1.15 -25.06 -10.96
N PRO A 60 0.07 -24.72 -10.46
CA PRO A 60 1.19 -24.37 -11.32
C PRO A 60 1.68 -25.59 -12.12
N ARG A 61 2.21 -25.36 -13.33
CA ARG A 61 2.84 -26.43 -14.11
C ARG A 61 3.99 -27.07 -13.31
N PRO A 62 4.16 -28.41 -13.29
CA PRO A 62 5.17 -29.09 -12.46
C PRO A 62 6.61 -28.58 -12.62
N ILE A 63 6.98 -28.14 -13.84
CA ILE A 63 8.31 -27.55 -14.13
C ILE A 63 8.63 -26.30 -13.30
N VAL A 64 7.61 -25.56 -12.84
CA VAL A 64 7.80 -24.36 -12.00
C VAL A 64 8.51 -24.73 -10.68
N TRP A 65 8.19 -25.89 -10.10
CA TRP A 65 8.81 -26.33 -8.84
C TRP A 65 10.29 -26.68 -9.00
N GLU A 66 10.67 -27.32 -10.11
CA GLU A 66 12.07 -27.65 -10.38
C GLU A 66 12.89 -26.40 -10.71
N ASN A 67 12.30 -25.44 -11.44
CA ASN A 67 12.92 -24.13 -11.69
C ASN A 67 13.15 -23.36 -10.37
N ILE A 68 12.17 -23.34 -9.45
CA ILE A 68 12.33 -22.70 -8.14
C ILE A 68 13.43 -23.39 -7.32
N ARG A 69 13.45 -24.73 -7.27
CA ARG A 69 14.48 -25.48 -6.53
C ARG A 69 15.89 -25.22 -7.05
N SER A 70 16.06 -25.26 -8.37
CA SER A 70 17.36 -25.00 -9.02
C SER A 70 17.82 -23.55 -8.84
N GLU A 71 16.91 -22.57 -8.86
CA GLU A 71 17.27 -21.17 -8.63
C GLU A 71 17.62 -20.86 -7.17
N ILE A 72 16.90 -21.45 -6.21
CA ILE A 72 17.26 -21.37 -4.79
C ILE A 72 18.65 -22.00 -4.56
N ALA A 73 18.95 -23.15 -5.17
CA ALA A 73 20.27 -23.77 -5.08
C ALA A 73 21.38 -22.89 -5.68
N ARG A 74 21.14 -22.23 -6.83
CA ARG A 74 22.07 -21.26 -7.42
C ARG A 74 22.29 -20.05 -6.51
N THR A 75 21.22 -19.50 -5.96
CA THR A 75 21.29 -18.32 -5.06
C THR A 75 22.03 -18.65 -3.78
N ALA A 76 21.80 -19.82 -3.17
CA ALA A 76 22.54 -20.29 -2.00
C ALA A 76 24.05 -20.43 -2.28
N LEU A 77 24.43 -21.00 -3.43
CA LEU A 77 25.83 -21.10 -3.84
C LEU A 77 26.48 -19.72 -4.08
N ALA A 78 25.73 -18.74 -4.59
CA ALA A 78 26.20 -17.38 -4.79
C ALA A 78 26.29 -16.54 -3.49
N GLN A 79 25.50 -16.89 -2.47
CA GLN A 79 25.52 -16.24 -1.15
C GLN A 79 26.59 -16.82 -0.21
N GLN A 80 27.22 -17.94 -0.58
CA GLN A 80 28.25 -18.57 0.22
C GLN A 80 29.54 -17.73 0.15
N PRO A 81 30.06 -17.19 1.28
CA PRO A 81 31.26 -16.37 1.23
C PRO A 81 32.42 -17.16 0.66
N SER A 82 33.13 -16.59 -0.31
CA SER A 82 34.42 -17.13 -0.75
C SER A 82 35.31 -17.30 0.47
N ALA A 83 35.61 -18.55 0.82
CA ALA A 83 36.57 -18.84 1.88
C ALA A 83 37.88 -18.09 1.58
N PRO A 84 38.57 -17.53 2.59
CA PRO A 84 39.88 -16.92 2.36
C PRO A 84 40.75 -17.94 1.64
N ALA A 85 41.29 -17.58 0.47
CA ALA A 85 42.12 -18.48 -0.29
C ALA A 85 43.29 -18.93 0.59
N GLU A 86 43.27 -20.20 1.00
CA GLU A 86 44.37 -20.82 1.72
C GLU A 86 45.61 -20.65 0.85
N ALA A 87 46.59 -19.90 1.36
CA ALA A 87 47.65 -19.35 0.53
C ALA A 87 48.56 -20.45 0.00
N THR A 88 48.27 -20.93 -1.22
CA THR A 88 49.14 -21.82 -1.97
C THR A 88 50.53 -21.18 -2.02
N PRO A 89 51.59 -21.86 -1.54
CA PRO A 89 52.94 -21.32 -1.62
C PRO A 89 53.30 -21.07 -3.09
N PRO A 90 53.93 -19.93 -3.43
CA PRO A 90 54.16 -19.55 -4.81
C PRO A 90 55.06 -20.57 -5.53
N PRO A 91 54.73 -20.98 -6.76
CA PRO A 91 55.59 -21.83 -7.55
C PRO A 91 56.91 -21.11 -7.90
N PRO A 92 58.04 -21.83 -8.05
CA PRO A 92 59.30 -21.22 -8.45
C PRO A 92 59.21 -20.68 -9.88
N LEU A 93 59.78 -19.49 -10.09
CA LEU A 93 59.79 -18.76 -11.37
C LEU A 93 60.55 -19.53 -12.45
N PRO A 94 59.97 -19.77 -13.65
CA PRO A 94 60.71 -20.17 -14.84
C PRO A 94 61.42 -18.96 -15.49
N GLU A 95 62.65 -19.15 -15.96
CA GLU A 95 63.37 -18.16 -16.78
C GLU A 95 62.74 -18.03 -18.19
N PRO A 96 62.79 -16.84 -18.81
CA PRO A 96 62.24 -16.62 -20.15
C PRO A 96 63.23 -16.93 -21.28
N PRO A 97 62.85 -17.71 -22.30
CA PRO A 97 63.49 -17.64 -23.61
C PRO A 97 62.96 -16.45 -24.43
N SER A 98 63.87 -15.80 -25.15
CA SER A 98 63.61 -14.64 -26.04
C SER A 98 62.90 -15.05 -27.36
N PRO A 99 62.37 -14.07 -28.14
CA PRO A 99 61.32 -14.32 -29.12
C PRO A 99 61.84 -14.64 -30.53
N ASP A 100 61.00 -15.30 -31.35
CA ASP A 100 61.01 -15.04 -32.80
C ASP A 100 59.66 -15.30 -33.49
N THR A 101 59.32 -14.36 -34.38
CA THR A 101 58.49 -14.34 -35.61
C THR A 101 57.39 -15.38 -35.91
N GLY A 102 56.24 -14.88 -36.42
CA GLY A 102 55.20 -15.64 -37.16
C GLY A 102 53.78 -15.16 -36.85
N GLU A 103 53.37 -13.98 -37.32
CA GLU A 103 52.60 -13.75 -38.58
C GLU A 103 51.07 -13.74 -38.43
N LEU A 104 50.48 -12.74 -39.12
CA LEU A 104 49.10 -12.47 -39.53
C LEU A 104 47.95 -13.39 -39.03
N SER A 105 46.88 -12.74 -38.56
CA SER A 105 45.68 -12.57 -39.40
C SER A 105 44.82 -11.37 -38.96
N THR A 106 44.29 -10.67 -39.96
CA THR A 106 43.49 -9.44 -39.83
C THR A 106 41.99 -9.77 -39.91
N GLU A 107 41.18 -8.76 -39.60
CA GLU A 107 39.76 -8.54 -39.95
C GLU A 107 38.79 -8.66 -38.76
N SER A 108 38.20 -7.57 -38.25
CA SER A 108 37.43 -6.45 -38.86
C SER A 108 35.92 -6.75 -38.87
N SER A 109 35.20 -6.02 -38.02
CA SER A 109 33.75 -5.80 -38.04
C SER A 109 33.49 -4.61 -37.11
N SER A 110 33.62 -3.38 -37.62
CA SER A 110 32.60 -2.65 -38.38
C SER A 110 31.52 -2.09 -37.46
N SER A 111 31.69 -0.82 -37.10
CA SER A 111 30.78 -0.03 -36.28
C SER A 111 29.50 0.28 -37.06
N ALA A 112 28.36 -0.20 -36.59
CA ALA A 112 27.07 0.09 -37.21
C ALA A 112 26.57 1.49 -36.79
N ASP A 113 26.42 2.36 -37.79
CA ASP A 113 25.82 3.69 -37.67
C ASP A 113 24.31 3.59 -37.33
N VAL A 114 23.83 4.40 -36.38
CA VAL A 114 22.41 4.41 -35.95
C VAL A 114 21.80 5.80 -36.18
N GLN A 115 21.21 5.96 -37.36
CA GLN A 115 20.48 7.14 -37.77
C GLN A 115 19.17 7.31 -36.96
N ARG A 116 19.04 8.41 -36.19
CA ARG A 116 17.73 8.86 -35.67
C ARG A 116 17.05 9.82 -36.65
N PRO A 117 15.75 9.65 -36.94
CA PRO A 117 14.90 10.73 -37.44
C PRO A 117 14.23 11.48 -36.27
N GLN A 118 14.34 12.81 -36.29
CA GLN A 118 13.67 13.73 -35.38
C GLN A 118 12.53 14.40 -36.16
N VAL A 119 11.35 14.56 -35.57
CA VAL A 119 10.18 15.20 -36.21
C VAL A 119 9.66 16.34 -35.34
N GLU A 120 9.71 17.55 -35.90
CA GLU A 120 9.32 18.84 -35.33
C GLU A 120 7.99 19.28 -35.99
N PRO A 121 7.06 20.01 -35.33
CA PRO A 121 5.74 20.31 -35.90
C PRO A 121 5.69 21.63 -36.72
N PRO A 122 4.82 21.74 -37.74
CA PRO A 122 4.70 22.94 -38.58
C PRO A 122 3.83 24.06 -37.98
N ALA A 123 4.12 25.29 -38.42
CA ALA A 123 3.61 26.53 -37.85
C ALA A 123 2.38 27.13 -38.56
N ARG A 124 1.81 28.18 -37.95
CA ARG A 124 0.80 29.10 -38.53
C ARG A 124 1.40 30.00 -39.61
N PRO A 125 0.61 30.46 -40.59
CA PRO A 125 0.78 31.75 -41.23
C PRO A 125 -0.29 32.76 -40.77
N SER A 126 0.12 34.03 -40.68
CA SER A 126 -0.75 35.22 -40.62
C SER A 126 -0.65 35.91 -41.97
N ASP A 127 -1.71 36.58 -42.45
CA ASP A 127 -1.59 37.66 -43.44
C ASP A 127 -2.80 38.62 -43.39
N GLU A 128 -2.48 39.92 -43.36
CA GLU A 128 -3.32 41.07 -43.73
C GLU A 128 -3.06 41.38 -45.23
N PRO A 129 -3.86 42.17 -46.00
CA PRO A 129 -3.98 43.61 -45.74
C PRO A 129 -5.25 44.37 -46.28
N ASP A 130 -5.34 45.65 -45.89
CA ASP A 130 -5.84 46.85 -46.59
C ASP A 130 -7.03 46.86 -47.59
N ALA A 131 -7.95 47.82 -47.38
CA ALA A 131 -8.23 48.99 -48.27
C ALA A 131 -9.72 49.44 -48.30
N ILE A 132 -9.93 50.77 -48.26
CA ILE A 132 -11.21 51.49 -48.47
C ILE A 132 -11.08 52.31 -49.78
N PRO A 133 -12.14 52.58 -50.56
CA PRO A 133 -13.03 53.75 -50.37
C PRO A 133 -14.53 53.39 -50.63
N ASP A 134 -15.54 54.23 -50.93
CA ASP A 134 -15.68 55.66 -51.24
C ASP A 134 -17.16 56.14 -51.04
N ILE A 135 -17.45 57.41 -51.37
CA ILE A 135 -18.73 58.03 -51.78
C ILE A 135 -19.68 58.56 -50.69
N ALA A 136 -19.95 59.87 -50.78
CA ALA A 136 -21.06 60.59 -50.16
C ALA A 136 -21.75 61.53 -51.19
N PRO A 137 -23.08 61.75 -51.09
CA PRO A 137 -23.75 62.94 -51.62
C PRO A 137 -24.59 63.65 -50.54
N GLN A 138 -24.35 64.93 -50.21
CA GLN A 138 -24.79 66.17 -50.89
C GLN A 138 -26.13 66.75 -50.36
N PHE A 139 -26.10 68.06 -50.09
CA PHE A 139 -27.18 68.92 -49.56
C PHE A 139 -28.06 69.52 -50.68
N ILE A 140 -29.34 69.76 -50.40
CA ILE A 140 -30.11 70.89 -50.99
C ILE A 140 -31.01 71.53 -49.90
N PRO A 141 -30.94 72.86 -49.66
CA PRO A 141 -31.87 73.57 -48.79
C PRO A 141 -33.12 74.05 -49.56
N GLN A 142 -34.27 74.09 -48.90
CA GLN A 142 -35.47 74.74 -49.42
C GLN A 142 -35.82 75.98 -48.58
N VAL A 143 -36.06 77.09 -49.27
CA VAL A 143 -36.35 78.40 -48.66
C VAL A 143 -37.73 78.85 -49.15
N HIS A 144 -38.60 79.24 -48.22
CA HIS A 144 -39.80 79.99 -48.58
C HIS A 144 -39.96 81.20 -47.66
N ALA A 145 -40.21 82.34 -48.31
CA ALA A 145 -40.38 83.65 -47.69
C ALA A 145 -41.88 83.88 -47.36
N PRO A 146 -42.23 84.98 -46.68
CA PRO A 146 -43.24 84.93 -45.63
C PRO A 146 -44.66 85.22 -46.14
N ASP A 147 -45.65 84.78 -45.36
CA ASP A 147 -47.01 85.30 -45.48
C ASP A 147 -47.56 85.81 -44.15
N LEU A 148 -48.29 86.93 -44.23
CA LEU A 148 -48.62 87.78 -43.10
C LEU A 148 -49.96 87.39 -42.48
N ASN A 149 -49.93 86.68 -41.35
CA ASN A 149 -51.07 86.67 -40.42
C ASN A 149 -50.62 86.77 -38.97
N VAL A 150 -50.85 87.96 -38.39
CA VAL A 150 -50.51 88.29 -37.01
C VAL A 150 -51.55 87.67 -36.07
N VAL A 151 -51.31 86.44 -35.65
CA VAL A 151 -51.92 85.91 -34.42
C VAL A 151 -51.02 86.32 -33.25
N ARG A 152 -51.58 87.05 -32.28
CA ARG A 152 -50.90 87.47 -31.07
C ARG A 152 -50.36 86.24 -30.32
N ALA A 153 -49.04 86.06 -30.32
CA ALA A 153 -48.40 85.04 -29.50
C ALA A 153 -48.70 85.32 -28.01
N PRO A 154 -49.07 84.30 -27.21
CA PRO A 154 -49.11 84.45 -25.76
C PRO A 154 -47.69 84.74 -25.26
N GLN A 155 -47.57 85.56 -24.21
CA GLN A 155 -46.26 85.83 -23.63
C GLN A 155 -45.69 84.54 -23.04
N THR A 156 -44.44 84.23 -23.39
CA THR A 156 -43.71 83.14 -22.74
C THR A 156 -43.63 83.43 -21.24
N PRO A 157 -44.04 82.50 -20.36
CA PRO A 157 -43.74 82.65 -18.94
C PRO A 157 -42.22 82.76 -18.77
N VAL A 158 -41.79 83.61 -17.84
CA VAL A 158 -40.40 83.69 -17.40
C VAL A 158 -39.93 82.28 -17.05
N ALA A 159 -38.79 81.86 -17.60
CA ALA A 159 -38.23 80.55 -17.30
C ALA A 159 -37.92 80.46 -15.79
N ASP A 160 -38.53 79.49 -15.11
CA ASP A 160 -38.25 79.23 -13.69
C ASP A 160 -36.92 78.47 -13.56
N ASP A 161 -35.85 79.22 -13.30
CA ASP A 161 -34.49 78.70 -13.04
C ASP A 161 -34.45 77.65 -11.91
N GLY A 162 -35.49 77.60 -11.06
CA GLY A 162 -35.66 76.59 -10.02
C GLY A 162 -35.72 75.14 -10.54
N ASN A 163 -36.03 74.90 -11.81
CA ASN A 163 -36.14 73.55 -12.35
C ASN A 163 -34.77 72.92 -12.70
N VAL A 164 -33.83 73.69 -13.26
CA VAL A 164 -32.53 73.19 -13.73
C VAL A 164 -31.63 72.80 -12.54
N ILE A 165 -31.62 73.63 -11.50
CA ILE A 165 -30.85 73.41 -10.26
C ILE A 165 -31.35 72.15 -9.50
N ARG A 166 -32.63 71.79 -9.63
CA ARG A 166 -33.19 70.56 -9.03
C ARG A 166 -32.75 69.29 -9.79
N LEU A 167 -32.53 69.38 -11.10
CA LEU A 167 -32.10 68.23 -11.90
C LEU A 167 -30.61 67.91 -11.69
N GLU A 168 -29.73 68.93 -11.71
CA GLU A 168 -28.30 68.72 -11.41
C GLU A 168 -28.07 68.10 -10.03
N ASN A 169 -28.76 68.61 -9.01
CA ASN A 169 -28.63 68.11 -7.64
C ASN A 169 -29.15 66.67 -7.49
N ARG A 170 -30.13 66.25 -8.31
CA ARG A 170 -30.61 64.87 -8.34
C ARG A 170 -29.59 63.94 -9.02
N VAL A 171 -28.98 64.35 -10.13
CA VAL A 171 -27.93 63.57 -10.82
C VAL A 171 -26.67 63.43 -9.97
N LYS A 172 -26.21 64.50 -9.31
CA LYS A 172 -25.06 64.46 -8.38
C LYS A 172 -25.28 63.46 -7.23
N ARG A 173 -26.50 63.40 -6.65
CA ARG A 173 -26.87 62.43 -5.61
C ARG A 173 -26.97 60.99 -6.14
N TRP A 174 -27.56 60.78 -7.31
CA TRP A 174 -27.61 59.44 -7.93
C TRP A 174 -26.21 58.91 -8.22
N ARG A 175 -25.29 59.77 -8.69
CA ARG A 175 -23.89 59.39 -8.89
C ARG A 175 -23.19 59.04 -7.58
N SER A 176 -23.38 59.79 -6.49
CA SER A 176 -22.77 59.45 -5.20
C SER A 176 -23.34 58.15 -4.61
N ILE A 177 -24.63 57.87 -4.79
CA ILE A 177 -25.26 56.61 -4.36
C ILE A 177 -24.68 55.43 -5.16
N ALA A 178 -24.59 55.54 -6.49
CA ALA A 178 -23.99 54.50 -7.33
C ALA A 178 -22.53 54.21 -6.96
N SER A 179 -21.72 55.25 -6.71
CA SER A 179 -20.34 55.09 -6.25
C SER A 179 -20.25 54.45 -4.85
N ALA A 180 -21.14 54.79 -3.92
CA ALA A 180 -21.17 54.19 -2.59
C ALA A 180 -21.55 52.70 -2.61
N VAL A 181 -22.53 52.31 -3.44
CA VAL A 181 -22.91 50.91 -3.63
C VAL A 181 -21.79 50.11 -4.30
N GLY A 182 -21.11 50.69 -5.30
CA GLY A 182 -19.95 50.06 -5.95
C GLY A 182 -18.79 49.81 -4.98
N ALA A 183 -18.49 50.76 -4.10
CA ALA A 183 -17.46 50.60 -3.06
C ALA A 183 -17.80 49.47 -2.07
N LEU A 184 -19.06 49.38 -1.63
CA LEU A 184 -19.53 48.28 -0.77
C LEU A 184 -19.41 46.91 -1.45
N ALA A 185 -19.81 46.81 -2.73
CA ALA A 185 -19.70 45.56 -3.49
C ALA A 185 -18.24 45.12 -3.67
N ALA A 186 -17.32 46.05 -3.94
CA ALA A 186 -15.89 45.76 -4.05
C ALA A 186 -15.29 45.24 -2.73
N VAL A 187 -15.63 45.86 -1.59
CA VAL A 187 -15.21 45.36 -0.26
C VAL A 187 -15.76 43.96 0.00
N LEU A 188 -17.03 43.71 -0.32
CA LEU A 188 -17.66 42.40 -0.11
C LEU A 188 -16.99 41.31 -0.95
N LEU A 189 -16.70 41.58 -2.22
CA LEU A 189 -15.94 40.67 -3.09
C LEU A 189 -14.52 40.41 -2.58
N VAL A 190 -13.81 41.41 -2.07
CA VAL A 190 -12.49 41.22 -1.45
C VAL A 190 -12.60 40.35 -0.19
N THR A 191 -13.58 40.59 0.69
CA THR A 191 -13.77 39.75 1.90
C THR A 191 -14.13 38.31 1.56
N LEU A 192 -14.97 38.08 0.54
CA LEU A 192 -15.33 36.74 0.08
C LEU A 192 -14.14 36.02 -0.58
N SER A 193 -13.33 36.75 -1.34
CA SER A 193 -12.10 36.21 -1.93
C SER A 193 -11.08 35.83 -0.85
N LEU A 194 -10.92 36.66 0.20
CA LEU A 194 -10.09 36.30 1.36
C LEU A 194 -10.63 35.07 2.10
N GLN A 195 -11.94 34.94 2.28
CA GLN A 195 -12.54 33.75 2.91
C GLN A 195 -12.25 32.45 2.15
N ILE A 196 -12.17 32.51 0.81
CA ILE A 196 -11.93 31.33 -0.05
C ILE A 196 -10.45 30.99 -0.16
N PHE A 197 -9.58 31.99 -0.35
CA PHE A 197 -8.18 31.76 -0.73
C PHE A 197 -7.16 31.98 0.41
N LEU A 198 -7.43 32.86 1.38
CA LEU A 198 -6.52 33.14 2.51
C LEU A 198 -7.30 33.34 3.83
N PRO A 199 -7.96 32.29 4.36
CA PRO A 199 -8.84 32.41 5.54
C PRO A 199 -8.13 32.89 6.82
N GLU A 200 -6.81 32.70 6.93
CA GLU A 200 -5.99 33.21 8.03
C GLU A 200 -5.80 34.74 8.01
N ALA A 201 -6.01 35.43 6.89
CA ALA A 201 -5.84 36.89 6.81
C ALA A 201 -6.98 37.69 7.47
N LEU A 202 -8.06 37.03 7.91
CA LEU A 202 -9.25 37.69 8.46
C LEU A 202 -9.15 37.89 9.99
N PRO A 203 -9.62 39.04 10.51
CA PRO A 203 -9.75 39.26 11.95
C PRO A 203 -10.74 38.26 12.56
N GLY A 204 -10.44 37.78 13.78
CA GLY A 204 -11.05 36.57 14.34
C GLY A 204 -12.58 36.50 14.36
N ALA A 205 -13.28 37.63 14.40
CA ALA A 205 -14.75 37.69 14.37
C ALA A 205 -15.39 37.27 13.03
N LEU A 206 -14.62 37.20 11.93
CA LEU A 206 -15.09 36.81 10.60
C LEU A 206 -14.58 35.43 10.15
N ARG A 207 -13.85 34.72 11.02
CA ARG A 207 -13.37 33.36 10.76
C ARG A 207 -14.50 32.36 11.01
N PRO A 208 -14.76 31.39 10.11
CA PRO A 208 -15.72 30.32 10.39
C PRO A 208 -15.20 29.48 11.56
N ALA A 209 -16.06 29.22 12.55
CA ALA A 209 -15.68 28.46 13.74
C ALA A 209 -15.27 27.02 13.35
N PRO A 210 -14.14 26.50 13.86
CA PRO A 210 -13.68 25.15 13.53
C PRO A 210 -14.69 24.12 14.04
N ARG A 211 -15.25 23.32 13.12
CA ARG A 211 -16.09 22.17 13.48
C ARG A 211 -15.19 21.05 14.00
N ILE A 212 -15.03 21.00 15.33
CA ILE A 212 -14.40 19.87 16.01
C ILE A 212 -15.33 18.66 15.85
N GLN A 213 -15.10 17.85 14.82
CA GLN A 213 -15.67 16.52 14.73
C GLN A 213 -14.83 15.60 15.62
N THR A 214 -15.31 15.32 16.81
CA THR A 214 -14.77 14.24 17.65
C THR A 214 -15.07 12.90 16.97
N VAL A 215 -14.19 12.50 16.06
CA VAL A 215 -14.14 11.11 15.59
C VAL A 215 -13.79 10.26 16.80
N GLU A 216 -14.74 9.46 17.26
CA GLU A 216 -14.48 8.46 18.28
C GLU A 216 -13.60 7.38 17.67
N VAL A 217 -12.28 7.60 17.71
CA VAL A 217 -11.27 6.62 17.27
C VAL A 217 -11.35 5.44 18.22
N LYS A 218 -12.19 4.48 17.86
CA LYS A 218 -12.28 3.18 18.51
C LYS A 218 -10.90 2.54 18.41
N THR A 219 -10.12 2.68 19.50
CA THR A 219 -8.74 2.22 19.57
C THR A 219 -8.68 0.78 19.11
N PRO A 220 -7.78 0.42 18.17
CA PRO A 220 -7.56 -0.97 17.80
C PRO A 220 -7.36 -1.80 19.07
N ALA A 221 -7.95 -3.00 19.11
CA ALA A 221 -7.74 -3.90 20.23
C ALA A 221 -6.23 -4.05 20.46
N ALA A 222 -5.79 -3.87 21.72
CA ALA A 222 -4.38 -3.90 22.07
C ALA A 222 -3.73 -5.18 21.50
N PRO A 223 -2.47 -5.13 21.02
CA PRO A 223 -1.78 -6.29 20.51
C PRO A 223 -1.91 -7.45 21.51
N LEU A 224 -2.41 -8.59 21.03
CA LEU A 224 -2.46 -9.80 21.84
C LEU A 224 -1.03 -10.08 22.32
N ALA A 225 -0.83 -10.03 23.65
CA ALA A 225 0.48 -10.32 24.23
C ALA A 225 0.95 -11.70 23.71
N PRO A 226 2.23 -11.87 23.36
CA PRO A 226 2.71 -13.10 22.75
C PRO A 226 2.39 -14.28 23.66
N SER A 227 1.54 -15.17 23.15
CA SER A 227 1.17 -16.43 23.78
C SER A 227 2.38 -17.33 23.87
N ALA A 228 2.40 -18.18 24.90
CA ALA A 228 3.42 -19.22 25.01
C ALA A 228 3.39 -20.08 23.75
N GLN A 229 4.52 -20.31 23.09
CA GLN A 229 4.60 -21.22 21.94
C GLN A 229 5.28 -22.50 22.37
N TYR A 230 4.72 -23.62 21.93
CA TYR A 230 5.14 -24.94 22.32
C TYR A 230 5.41 -25.80 21.08
N VAL A 231 6.51 -26.55 21.07
CA VAL A 231 6.91 -27.41 19.96
C VAL A 231 7.33 -28.79 20.47
N ALA A 232 6.85 -29.86 19.82
CA ALA A 232 7.32 -31.22 20.01
C ALA A 232 7.88 -31.77 18.69
N LEU A 233 9.09 -32.31 18.73
CA LEU A 233 9.69 -33.04 17.62
C LEU A 233 9.36 -34.53 17.78
N LEU A 234 8.58 -35.10 16.85
CA LEU A 234 8.18 -36.50 16.93
C LEU A 234 9.17 -37.34 16.12
N GLN A 235 10.03 -38.07 16.83
CA GLN A 235 11.13 -38.86 16.27
C GLN A 235 10.82 -40.36 16.33
N GLY A 236 11.38 -41.11 15.39
CA GLY A 236 11.32 -42.57 15.37
C GLY A 236 12.58 -43.19 16.00
N GLN A 237 12.63 -44.52 16.12
CA GLN A 237 13.80 -45.21 16.69
C GLN A 237 15.11 -44.94 15.92
N GLY A 238 15.03 -44.57 14.64
CA GLY A 238 16.18 -44.15 13.83
C GLY A 238 16.65 -42.69 14.04
N GLY A 239 16.11 -41.96 15.02
CA GLY A 239 16.53 -40.60 15.38
C GLY A 239 16.07 -39.47 14.44
N GLY A 240 15.66 -39.78 13.20
CA GLY A 240 15.11 -38.80 12.27
C GLY A 240 13.77 -38.20 12.73
N PRO A 241 13.54 -36.87 12.58
CA PRO A 241 12.26 -36.25 12.85
C PRO A 241 11.25 -36.56 11.74
N ALA A 242 10.16 -37.23 12.11
CA ALA A 242 9.08 -37.56 11.19
C ALA A 242 8.03 -36.45 11.08
N PHE A 243 7.72 -35.83 12.24
CA PHE A 243 6.73 -34.76 12.37
C PHE A 243 7.21 -33.68 13.34
N ILE A 244 6.74 -32.45 13.12
CA ILE A 244 6.83 -31.33 14.06
C ILE A 244 5.40 -31.00 14.49
N LEU A 245 5.14 -30.98 15.79
CA LEU A 245 3.89 -30.54 16.37
C LEU A 245 4.11 -29.17 17.02
N THR A 246 3.36 -28.17 16.60
CA THR A 246 3.33 -26.84 17.23
C THR A 246 1.98 -26.64 17.92
N ILE A 247 1.99 -26.09 19.13
CA ILE A 247 0.79 -25.75 19.91
C ILE A 247 0.89 -24.29 20.36
N ASP A 248 -0.16 -23.52 20.11
CA ASP A 248 -0.32 -22.18 20.66
C ASP A 248 -0.88 -22.25 22.10
N GLY A 249 -0.19 -21.65 23.06
CA GLY A 249 -0.51 -21.76 24.49
C GLY A 249 -1.75 -21.00 24.94
N ALA A 250 -2.23 -20.03 24.18
CA ALA A 250 -3.46 -19.28 24.52
C ALA A 250 -4.72 -19.99 24.01
N THR A 251 -4.71 -20.39 22.74
CA THR A 251 -5.84 -21.03 22.06
C THR A 251 -5.86 -22.55 22.23
N ARG A 252 -4.70 -23.18 22.52
CA ARG A 252 -4.47 -24.63 22.42
C ARG A 252 -4.86 -25.19 21.05
N ASN A 253 -4.74 -24.38 20.00
CA ASN A 253 -4.75 -24.87 18.63
C ASN A 253 -3.41 -25.56 18.35
N PHE A 254 -3.46 -26.71 17.69
CA PHE A 254 -2.25 -27.41 17.27
C PHE A 254 -2.18 -27.57 15.75
N THR A 255 -0.94 -27.58 15.27
CA THR A 255 -0.58 -27.87 13.88
C THR A 255 0.48 -28.96 13.86
N VAL A 256 0.23 -30.04 13.13
CA VAL A 256 1.23 -31.06 12.80
C VAL A 256 1.76 -30.77 11.41
N ARG A 257 3.08 -30.68 11.29
CA ARG A 257 3.82 -30.68 10.03
C ARG A 257 4.49 -32.04 9.82
N LYS A 258 4.29 -32.65 8.66
CA LYS A 258 5.02 -33.82 8.17
C LYS A 258 6.39 -33.37 7.61
N VAL A 259 7.45 -34.12 7.92
CA VAL A 259 8.82 -33.78 7.51
C VAL A 259 9.47 -34.89 6.69
N GLY A 260 9.29 -36.16 7.09
CA GLY A 260 9.94 -37.30 6.43
C GLY A 260 9.20 -38.63 6.51
N ALA A 261 7.95 -38.65 7.00
CA ALA A 261 7.16 -39.87 7.14
C ALA A 261 6.06 -39.97 6.08
N THR A 262 6.18 -40.96 5.20
CA THR A 262 5.17 -41.31 4.19
C THR A 262 4.29 -42.45 4.71
N PRO A 263 2.95 -42.34 4.68
CA PRO A 263 2.07 -43.42 5.08
C PRO A 263 2.09 -44.55 4.03
N GLU A 264 2.04 -45.80 4.48
CA GLU A 264 1.88 -46.95 3.60
C GLU A 264 0.53 -46.92 2.84
N PRO A 265 0.44 -47.50 1.64
CA PRO A 265 -0.83 -47.61 0.91
C PRO A 265 -1.92 -48.28 1.74
N GLY A 266 -3.08 -47.62 1.87
CA GLY A 266 -4.20 -48.12 2.68
C GLY A 266 -4.01 -47.99 4.21
N LYS A 267 -2.98 -47.27 4.66
CA LYS A 267 -2.77 -46.89 6.06
C LYS A 267 -2.95 -45.39 6.26
N SER A 268 -3.02 -44.97 7.51
CA SER A 268 -3.10 -43.56 7.90
C SER A 268 -2.29 -43.34 9.17
N PHE A 269 -1.61 -42.20 9.30
CA PHE A 269 -1.00 -41.81 10.56
C PHE A 269 -2.05 -41.14 11.45
N GLU A 270 -2.07 -41.45 12.74
CA GLU A 270 -2.95 -40.80 13.71
C GLU A 270 -2.14 -40.25 14.89
N LEU A 271 -2.46 -39.02 15.31
CA LEU A 271 -1.82 -38.37 16.44
C LEU A 271 -2.59 -38.68 17.73
N TRP A 272 -1.85 -38.96 18.81
CA TRP A 272 -2.39 -39.26 20.13
C TRP A 272 -1.77 -38.38 21.21
N LEU A 273 -2.62 -37.97 22.16
CA LEU A 273 -2.25 -37.38 23.44
C LEU A 273 -2.16 -38.48 24.49
N ILE A 274 -1.00 -38.61 25.14
CA ILE A 274 -0.73 -39.59 26.21
C ILE A 274 -0.27 -38.85 27.46
N SER A 275 -1.01 -38.96 28.56
CA SER A 275 -0.68 -38.38 29.88
C SER A 275 -1.12 -39.34 30.98
N ASP A 276 -0.40 -39.30 32.10
CA ASP A 276 -0.73 -39.94 33.38
C ASP A 276 -2.10 -39.50 33.95
N LYS A 277 -2.56 -38.29 33.60
CA LYS A 277 -3.88 -37.76 33.98
C LYS A 277 -5.04 -38.34 33.17
N LEU A 278 -4.75 -39.08 32.09
CA LEU A 278 -5.75 -39.65 31.18
C LEU A 278 -5.79 -41.18 31.31
N PRO A 279 -6.98 -41.80 31.45
CA PRO A 279 -7.09 -43.25 31.68
C PRO A 279 -6.72 -44.09 30.45
N ARG A 280 -6.65 -43.48 29.26
CA ARG A 280 -6.21 -44.09 27.99
C ARG A 280 -5.75 -43.01 27.02
N PRO A 281 -4.90 -43.33 26.01
CA PRO A 281 -4.55 -42.42 24.93
C PRO A 281 -5.79 -41.79 24.28
N ARG A 282 -5.69 -40.51 23.95
CA ARG A 282 -6.76 -39.75 23.30
C ARG A 282 -6.36 -39.41 21.88
N SER A 283 -7.16 -39.82 20.90
CA SER A 283 -6.95 -39.42 19.50
C SER A 283 -7.10 -37.91 19.37
N LEU A 284 -6.15 -37.32 18.66
CA LEU A 284 -6.19 -35.96 18.13
C LEU A 284 -6.49 -35.97 16.61
N GLY A 285 -6.83 -37.14 16.07
CA GLY A 285 -7.24 -37.37 14.69
C GLY A 285 -6.10 -37.70 13.73
N VAL A 286 -6.53 -38.20 12.56
CA VAL A 286 -5.64 -38.57 11.45
C VAL A 286 -4.83 -37.38 10.95
N ILE A 287 -3.54 -37.60 10.71
CA ILE A 287 -2.66 -36.66 10.02
C ILE A 287 -2.91 -36.83 8.52
N GLY A 288 -3.26 -35.74 7.84
CA GLY A 288 -3.68 -35.76 6.44
C GLY A 288 -2.57 -36.15 5.46
N ALA A 289 -2.94 -36.32 4.19
CA ALA A 289 -1.98 -36.54 3.10
C ALA A 289 -1.07 -35.30 2.90
N SER A 290 -1.62 -34.10 3.11
CA SER A 290 -0.91 -32.82 3.11
C SER A 290 0.26 -32.75 4.09
N ASP A 291 1.18 -31.81 3.85
CA ASP A 291 2.30 -31.56 4.75
C ASP A 291 1.88 -30.97 6.09
N PHE A 292 0.71 -30.32 6.16
CA PHE A 292 0.17 -29.71 7.38
C PHE A 292 -1.21 -30.26 7.72
N THR A 293 -1.50 -30.39 9.00
CA THR A 293 -2.82 -30.71 9.58
C THR A 293 -3.01 -29.90 10.85
N ALA A 294 -4.02 -29.05 10.92
CA ALA A 294 -4.33 -28.23 12.10
C ALA A 294 -5.74 -28.53 12.62
N ARG A 295 -5.92 -28.63 13.94
CA ARG A 295 -7.22 -28.90 14.58
C ARG A 295 -7.33 -28.23 15.97
N PRO A 296 -8.51 -27.72 16.37
CA PRO A 296 -8.72 -27.08 17.69
C PRO A 296 -9.10 -28.07 18.81
N LEU A 297 -8.60 -29.32 18.79
CA LEU A 297 -9.05 -30.35 19.74
C LEU A 297 -8.44 -30.22 21.14
N LEU A 298 -7.24 -29.64 21.28
CA LEU A 298 -6.57 -29.52 22.58
C LEU A 298 -7.15 -28.42 23.47
N ALA A 299 -7.98 -27.51 22.94
CA ALA A 299 -8.70 -26.49 23.71
C ALA A 299 -9.62 -27.07 24.81
N SER A 300 -10.01 -28.34 24.68
CA SER A 300 -10.85 -29.07 25.65
C SER A 300 -10.08 -29.71 26.82
N TYR A 301 -8.75 -29.66 26.84
CA TYR A 301 -7.90 -30.26 27.88
C TYR A 301 -7.17 -29.18 28.68
N ASP A 302 -6.96 -29.41 29.97
CA ASP A 302 -6.21 -28.51 30.84
C ASP A 302 -4.76 -28.32 30.38
N ALA A 303 -4.21 -27.12 30.57
CA ALA A 303 -2.86 -26.78 30.12
C ALA A 303 -1.78 -27.69 30.73
N GLU A 304 -1.93 -28.11 31.99
CA GLU A 304 -1.02 -29.07 32.64
C GLU A 304 -0.99 -30.44 31.91
N VAL A 305 -2.17 -30.92 31.47
CA VAL A 305 -2.28 -32.18 30.71
C VAL A 305 -1.65 -32.05 29.33
N VAL A 306 -1.88 -30.93 28.64
CA VAL A 306 -1.29 -30.64 27.32
C VAL A 306 0.24 -30.54 27.41
N ASN A 307 0.74 -29.76 28.37
CA ASN A 307 2.17 -29.47 28.49
C ASN A 307 2.97 -30.66 29.06
N GLY A 308 2.37 -31.45 29.95
CA GLY A 308 2.99 -32.65 30.53
C GLY A 308 2.94 -33.91 29.66
N ALA A 309 2.14 -33.90 28.59
CA ALA A 309 1.90 -35.08 27.76
C ALA A 309 3.11 -35.52 26.91
N THR A 310 3.11 -36.81 26.61
CA THR A 310 3.85 -37.37 25.47
C THR A 310 2.90 -37.41 24.26
N TYR A 311 3.35 -36.88 23.14
CA TYR A 311 2.66 -36.97 21.87
C TYR A 311 3.19 -38.15 21.07
N ALA A 312 2.30 -38.93 20.48
CA ALA A 312 2.64 -40.16 19.78
C ALA A 312 1.91 -40.24 18.43
N VAL A 313 2.58 -40.82 17.43
CA VAL A 313 1.98 -41.15 16.13
C VAL A 313 2.03 -42.65 15.92
N THR A 314 0.90 -43.24 15.51
CA THR A 314 0.73 -44.66 15.21
C THR A 314 0.40 -44.87 13.73
N VAL A 315 0.56 -46.10 13.24
CA VAL A 315 0.10 -46.51 11.90
C VAL A 315 -1.23 -47.22 12.04
N GLU A 316 -2.30 -46.58 11.57
CA GLU A 316 -3.67 -47.04 11.68
C GLU A 316 -4.19 -47.53 10.30
N PRO A 317 -5.33 -48.25 10.26
CA PRO A 317 -6.06 -48.49 9.02
C PRO A 317 -6.41 -47.20 8.26
N ALA A 318 -6.78 -47.30 6.99
CA ALA A 318 -7.30 -46.18 6.21
C ALA A 318 -8.44 -45.47 6.95
N GLY A 319 -8.26 -44.18 7.25
CA GLY A 319 -9.24 -43.38 8.01
C GLY A 319 -9.00 -43.32 9.52
N GLY A 320 -7.99 -44.01 10.05
CA GLY A 320 -7.60 -43.97 11.47
C GLY A 320 -8.11 -45.16 12.30
N SER A 321 -8.01 -45.01 13.62
CA SER A 321 -8.46 -45.99 14.60
C SER A 321 -9.99 -46.21 14.55
N PRO A 322 -10.48 -47.44 14.33
CA PRO A 322 -11.91 -47.71 14.26
C PRO A 322 -12.69 -47.52 15.57
N ASN A 323 -11.99 -47.51 16.71
CA ASN A 323 -12.60 -47.50 18.05
C ASN A 323 -12.05 -46.40 18.98
N GLY A 324 -11.22 -45.48 18.45
CA GLY A 324 -10.56 -44.44 19.23
C GLY A 324 -9.55 -44.98 20.25
N GLN A 325 -8.91 -46.12 19.95
CA GLN A 325 -7.74 -46.68 20.64
C GLN A 325 -6.66 -47.05 19.61
N PRO A 326 -5.36 -46.85 19.90
CA PRO A 326 -4.30 -47.24 18.98
C PRO A 326 -4.43 -48.70 18.50
N THR A 327 -4.41 -48.93 17.19
CA THR A 327 -4.36 -50.31 16.65
C THR A 327 -2.94 -50.84 16.52
N SER A 328 -1.94 -49.96 16.55
CA SER A 328 -0.52 -50.30 16.54
C SER A 328 0.26 -49.55 17.64
N ALA A 329 1.50 -50.00 17.89
CA ALA A 329 2.41 -49.31 18.79
C ALA A 329 2.85 -47.95 18.19
N PRO A 330 3.16 -46.94 19.02
CA PRO A 330 3.74 -45.68 18.55
C PRO A 330 5.00 -45.89 17.71
N VAL A 331 5.00 -45.39 16.48
CA VAL A 331 6.16 -45.40 15.57
C VAL A 331 7.00 -44.14 15.69
N PHE A 332 6.37 -43.02 16.08
CA PHE A 332 7.04 -41.77 16.39
C PHE A 332 6.50 -41.20 17.70
N SER A 333 7.35 -40.56 18.50
CA SER A 333 6.91 -39.87 19.72
C SER A 333 7.82 -38.71 20.10
N GLY A 334 7.33 -37.83 20.96
CA GLY A 334 8.08 -36.69 21.48
C GLY A 334 7.34 -36.01 22.63
N LYS A 335 8.08 -35.20 23.40
CA LYS A 335 7.51 -34.33 24.42
C LYS A 335 7.47 -32.88 23.94
N LEU A 336 6.57 -32.12 24.55
CA LEU A 336 6.40 -30.71 24.29
C LEU A 336 7.52 -29.90 24.96
N ILE A 337 8.04 -28.90 24.25
CA ILE A 337 9.08 -27.98 24.71
C ILE A 337 8.55 -26.56 24.52
N GLU A 338 8.68 -25.70 25.53
CA GLU A 338 8.34 -24.28 25.43
C GLU A 338 9.43 -23.55 24.64
N THR A 339 9.07 -22.91 23.52
CA THR A 339 10.00 -22.19 22.63
C THR A 339 9.90 -20.68 22.75
N VAL A 340 8.74 -20.17 23.17
CA VAL A 340 8.53 -18.75 23.53
C VAL A 340 7.75 -18.72 24.84
N PRO A 341 8.30 -18.14 25.93
CA PRO A 341 7.55 -17.98 27.16
C PRO A 341 6.50 -16.86 27.05
N PRO A 342 5.37 -16.96 27.77
CA PRO A 342 4.34 -15.93 27.74
C PRO A 342 4.90 -14.64 28.37
N THR A 343 4.68 -13.50 27.73
CA THR A 343 5.07 -12.21 28.32
C THR A 343 4.27 -11.96 29.59
N GLN A 344 4.92 -12.01 30.76
CA GLN A 344 4.29 -11.62 32.01
C GLN A 344 3.89 -10.15 31.93
N ALA A 345 2.60 -9.87 32.11
CA ALA A 345 2.09 -8.50 32.12
C ALA A 345 2.77 -7.72 33.25
N GLN A 346 3.60 -6.75 32.90
CA GLN A 346 4.23 -5.87 33.88
C GLN A 346 3.14 -5.14 34.66
N ALA A 347 3.06 -5.40 35.97
CA ALA A 347 2.12 -4.71 36.83
C ALA A 347 2.41 -3.20 36.76
N PRO A 348 1.38 -2.33 36.62
CA PRO A 348 1.60 -0.90 36.50
C PRO A 348 2.32 -0.38 37.74
N ALA A 349 3.47 0.25 37.53
CA ALA A 349 4.21 0.90 38.60
C ALA A 349 3.31 1.94 39.26
N LYS A 350 2.98 1.75 40.54
CA LYS A 350 2.29 2.77 41.34
C LYS A 350 3.13 4.04 41.34
N LYS A 351 2.52 5.13 40.91
CA LYS A 351 3.10 6.48 40.90
C LYS A 351 2.30 7.37 41.84
#